data_AF-A0A401IHS9-F1
#
_entry.id   AF-A0A401IHS9-F1
#
_cell.length_a   1.000
_cell.length_b   1.000
_cell.length_c   1.000
_cell.angle_alpha   90.00
_cell.angle_beta   90.00
_cell.angle_gamma   90.00
#
_symmetry.space_group_name_H-M   'P 1'
#
loop_
_entity.id
_entity.type
_entity.pdbx_description
1 polymer ?
#
loop_
_entity_poly.entity_id
_entity_poly.type
_entity_poly.pdbx_seq_one_letter_code
_entity_poly.pdbx_strand_id
1 'polypeptide(L)'
;MFWPIASASTRLYCAQLEADKGTVDSLLQAIKLVEALPSDHPLRHDINRLVEEWAVSILDMAEEKFQDGKLEQAIEIARKIPANVQVYRVVNERIEKWRGIWEDGEEIFAQVEEELRESNWNQAFREAVKLLSIENTYWATNKYDDTIKQIQLAQEESSQLDTAYQILRRGGIDNWLAAITEAEKISPKSYAHREAQNLITKAKDKIVDYIDGLVNNRSWQALLDTVERLPETLSLSDYVNDWKTLASAGLEADQGTVENLKTAVTTLQEIESERPLYEKAQELVTRWTVEIEDVAHLEKARNLAQGGSINELNGAIASAQLIASANPRYQEAQKEIRDWTYKIQLIEDQPVLDQARDLSRSDTIPALTEAIAQAQQIGKNRALSGEAQQEIRKWRFSIETQEDQPLLDQAISLGNSRDYESAIRAAQQIRQGKSLYQEAQTKIGQWRRETRAQRNLQEAYLIADARTPQALVSAISVVRRIPSSTDASSQVQQALNRWAYQLLSIAQDQANRALLQEAINLARMVPAESTAYQSAIAQIDIWKKLLQPAVTQPLPQSSQSNPLVETNYNNYGGFNQQN
;
A
#
# COMPACT_ATOMS: atom_id res chain seq x y z
N MET A 1 5.56 -81.05 75.37
CA MET A 1 6.03 -82.39 75.00
C MET A 1 7.56 -82.36 74.92
N PHE A 2 8.28 -83.29 75.57
CA PHE A 2 9.75 -83.32 75.56
C PHE A 2 10.21 -84.00 74.26
N TRP A 3 10.50 -83.20 73.23
CA TRP A 3 10.79 -83.63 71.86
C TRP A 3 11.87 -84.75 71.71
N PRO A 4 12.94 -84.82 72.54
CA PRO A 4 13.97 -85.86 72.40
C PRO A 4 13.49 -87.31 72.53
N ILE A 5 12.30 -87.57 73.10
CA ILE A 5 11.79 -88.92 73.42
C ILE A 5 10.51 -89.28 72.62
N ALA A 6 9.99 -88.35 71.79
CA ALA A 6 8.83 -88.62 70.95
C ALA A 6 9.19 -89.60 69.81
N SER A 7 8.36 -90.63 69.61
CA SER A 7 8.56 -91.58 68.51
C SER A 7 8.47 -90.88 67.14
N ALA A 8 9.11 -91.45 66.13
CA ALA A 8 9.06 -90.89 64.77
C ALA A 8 7.63 -90.74 64.23
N SER A 9 6.73 -91.67 64.56
CA SER A 9 5.31 -91.59 64.21
C SER A 9 4.58 -90.44 64.91
N THR A 10 4.88 -90.18 66.20
CA THR A 10 4.33 -89.01 66.92
C THR A 10 4.86 -87.70 66.36
N ARG A 11 6.16 -87.62 66.01
CA ARG A 11 6.74 -86.42 65.39
C ARG A 11 6.14 -86.13 64.02
N LEU A 12 5.96 -87.17 63.19
CA LEU A 12 5.29 -87.07 61.89
C LEU A 12 3.83 -86.61 62.04
N TYR A 13 3.08 -87.21 62.97
CA TYR A 13 1.69 -86.82 63.23
C TYR A 13 1.56 -85.36 63.71
N CYS A 14 2.44 -84.93 64.64
CA CYS A 14 2.45 -83.56 65.10
C CYS A 14 2.92 -82.57 64.03
N ALA A 15 3.87 -82.95 63.18
CA ALA A 15 4.30 -82.14 62.06
C ALA A 15 3.18 -81.97 61.02
N GLN A 16 2.43 -83.04 60.73
CA GLN A 16 1.24 -82.96 59.88
C GLN A 16 0.19 -82.02 60.47
N LEU A 17 -0.10 -82.12 61.76
CA LEU A 17 -1.06 -81.23 62.45
C LEU A 17 -0.63 -79.76 62.41
N GLU A 18 0.68 -79.47 62.49
CA GLU A 18 1.22 -78.12 62.31
C GLU A 18 1.14 -77.66 60.85
N ALA A 19 1.43 -78.53 59.89
CA ALA A 19 1.31 -78.23 58.46
C ALA A 19 -0.13 -77.93 58.04
N ASP A 20 -1.12 -78.65 58.61
CA ASP A 20 -2.55 -78.48 58.32
C ASP A 20 -3.08 -77.06 58.68
N LYS A 21 -2.34 -76.28 59.48
CA LYS A 21 -2.66 -74.86 59.74
C LYS A 21 -2.41 -73.95 58.53
N GLY A 22 -1.62 -74.41 57.55
CA GLY A 22 -1.48 -73.77 56.25
C GLY A 22 -0.80 -72.40 56.23
N THR A 23 0.03 -72.05 57.23
CA THR A 23 0.78 -70.79 57.24
C THR A 23 2.28 -71.05 57.00
N VAL A 24 3.00 -70.04 56.51
CA VAL A 24 4.46 -70.13 56.31
C VAL A 24 5.15 -70.59 57.60
N ASP A 25 4.83 -69.98 58.73
CA ASP A 25 5.45 -70.32 60.03
C ASP A 25 5.09 -71.75 60.49
N SER A 26 3.85 -72.19 60.26
CA SER A 26 3.41 -73.52 60.68
C SER A 26 4.03 -74.64 59.83
N LEU A 27 4.20 -74.40 58.52
CA LEU A 27 4.89 -75.32 57.61
C LEU A 27 6.40 -75.37 57.91
N LEU A 28 7.04 -74.24 58.19
CA LEU A 28 8.45 -74.22 58.62
C LEU A 28 8.65 -74.97 59.94
N GLN A 29 7.71 -74.81 60.87
CA GLN A 29 7.72 -75.57 62.12
C GLN A 29 7.54 -77.07 61.87
N ALA A 30 6.63 -77.47 60.97
CA ALA A 30 6.44 -78.86 60.57
C ALA A 30 7.72 -79.47 59.96
N ILE A 31 8.37 -78.77 59.02
CA ILE A 31 9.66 -79.18 58.42
C ILE A 31 10.72 -79.37 59.51
N LYS A 32 10.84 -78.43 60.45
CA LYS A 32 11.82 -78.51 61.55
C LYS A 32 11.59 -79.72 62.47
N LEU A 33 10.34 -80.12 62.69
CA LEU A 33 10.01 -81.26 63.55
C LEU A 33 10.41 -82.61 62.94
N VAL A 34 10.32 -82.76 61.62
CA VAL A 34 10.64 -84.01 60.91
C VAL A 34 12.11 -84.08 60.48
N GLU A 35 12.75 -82.96 60.15
CA GLU A 35 14.18 -82.91 59.81
C GLU A 35 15.11 -83.08 61.02
N ALA A 36 14.57 -83.04 62.24
CA ALA A 36 15.30 -83.44 63.45
C ALA A 36 15.55 -84.96 63.55
N LEU A 37 15.00 -85.78 62.62
CA LEU A 37 15.24 -87.22 62.54
C LEU A 37 16.48 -87.53 61.66
N PRO A 38 17.28 -88.56 62.00
CA PRO A 38 18.48 -88.93 61.23
C PRO A 38 18.20 -89.24 59.74
N SER A 39 19.21 -89.00 58.90
CA SER A 39 19.13 -89.22 57.45
C SER A 39 18.98 -90.70 57.04
N ASP A 40 19.35 -91.64 57.91
CA ASP A 40 19.24 -93.10 57.73
C ASP A 40 17.95 -93.71 58.30
N HIS A 41 17.00 -92.87 58.73
CA HIS A 41 15.75 -93.31 59.35
C HIS A 41 14.86 -94.12 58.38
N PRO A 42 14.19 -95.21 58.82
CA PRO A 42 13.36 -96.06 57.94
C PRO A 42 12.24 -95.32 57.18
N LEU A 43 11.70 -94.23 57.76
CA LEU A 43 10.66 -93.39 57.15
C LEU A 43 11.23 -92.19 56.36
N ARG A 44 12.53 -92.16 56.04
CA ARG A 44 13.15 -90.98 55.39
C ARG A 44 12.52 -90.64 54.04
N HIS A 45 12.08 -91.65 53.28
CA HIS A 45 11.38 -91.43 52.02
C HIS A 45 10.07 -90.64 52.22
N ASP A 46 9.26 -91.04 53.19
CA ASP A 46 8.00 -90.35 53.52
C ASP A 46 8.24 -88.94 54.09
N ILE A 47 9.27 -88.78 54.93
CA ILE A 47 9.67 -87.46 55.47
C ILE A 47 10.08 -86.52 54.33
N ASN A 48 10.91 -86.99 53.39
CA ASN A 48 11.35 -86.18 52.26
C ASN A 48 10.17 -85.75 51.40
N ARG A 49 9.22 -86.65 51.13
CA ARG A 49 7.99 -86.34 50.39
C ARG A 49 7.16 -85.26 51.10
N LEU A 50 6.96 -85.38 52.41
CA LEU A 50 6.19 -84.40 53.20
C LEU A 50 6.89 -83.03 53.28
N VAL A 51 8.21 -83.02 53.49
CA VAL A 51 9.00 -81.78 53.48
C VAL A 51 8.97 -81.11 52.11
N GLU A 52 8.99 -81.89 51.03
CA GLU A 52 8.82 -81.39 49.66
C GLU A 52 7.43 -80.78 49.45
N GLU A 53 6.35 -81.45 49.86
CA GLU A 53 4.98 -80.91 49.80
C GLU A 53 4.83 -79.59 50.58
N TRP A 54 5.36 -79.52 51.80
CA TRP A 54 5.30 -78.31 52.63
C TRP A 54 6.17 -77.18 52.08
N ALA A 55 7.36 -77.49 51.56
CA ALA A 55 8.22 -76.51 50.91
C ALA A 55 7.55 -75.93 49.66
N VAL A 56 6.90 -76.76 48.84
CA VAL A 56 6.12 -76.30 47.68
C VAL A 56 4.98 -75.39 48.12
N SER A 57 4.24 -75.74 49.18
CA SER A 57 3.18 -74.86 49.71
C SER A 57 3.73 -73.51 50.22
N ILE A 58 4.92 -73.48 50.82
CA ILE A 58 5.60 -72.21 51.17
C ILE A 58 5.97 -71.41 49.93
N LEU A 59 6.47 -72.08 48.88
CA LEU A 59 6.80 -71.44 47.60
C LEU A 59 5.56 -70.90 46.88
N ASP A 60 4.40 -71.57 46.99
CA ASP A 60 3.14 -71.09 46.41
C ASP A 60 2.64 -69.82 47.13
N MET A 61 2.78 -69.73 48.45
CA MET A 61 2.49 -68.48 49.19
C MET A 61 3.47 -67.36 48.87
N ALA A 62 4.74 -67.69 48.59
CA ALA A 62 5.72 -66.73 48.12
C ALA A 62 5.43 -66.29 46.67
N GLU A 63 4.94 -67.19 45.81
CA GLU A 63 4.48 -66.89 44.46
C GLU A 63 3.37 -65.82 44.49
N GLU A 64 2.42 -65.87 45.42
CA GLU A 64 1.43 -64.81 45.58
C GLU A 64 2.07 -63.43 45.82
N LYS A 65 3.13 -63.36 46.64
CA LYS A 65 3.87 -62.10 46.88
C LYS A 65 4.63 -61.65 45.65
N PHE A 66 5.18 -62.57 44.88
CA PHE A 66 5.83 -62.26 43.61
C PHE A 66 4.81 -61.69 42.62
N GLN A 67 3.66 -62.34 42.45
CA GLN A 67 2.58 -61.91 41.58
C GLN A 67 1.98 -60.54 41.99
N ASP A 68 2.02 -60.22 43.29
CA ASP A 68 1.67 -58.91 43.87
C ASP A 68 2.70 -57.78 43.58
N GLY A 69 3.82 -58.08 42.94
CA GLY A 69 4.91 -57.11 42.70
C GLY A 69 5.89 -56.96 43.86
N LYS A 70 5.90 -57.91 44.80
CA LYS A 70 6.75 -57.89 46.00
C LYS A 70 7.83 -58.97 45.92
N LEU A 71 8.66 -58.92 44.86
CA LEU A 71 9.74 -59.89 44.61
C LEU A 71 10.59 -60.15 45.85
N GLU A 72 11.07 -59.09 46.51
CA GLU A 72 11.96 -59.23 47.67
C GLU A 72 11.30 -59.97 48.83
N GLN A 73 9.99 -59.75 49.06
CA GLN A 73 9.25 -60.47 50.09
C GLN A 73 9.03 -61.95 49.72
N ALA A 74 8.80 -62.24 48.43
CA ALA A 74 8.70 -63.62 47.93
C ALA A 74 10.01 -64.39 48.14
N ILE A 75 11.15 -63.76 47.80
CA ILE A 75 12.49 -64.33 48.00
C ILE A 75 12.77 -64.54 49.50
N GLU A 76 12.40 -63.58 50.36
CA GLU A 76 12.57 -63.70 51.80
C GLU A 76 11.80 -64.91 52.36
N ILE A 77 10.54 -65.09 51.96
CA ILE A 77 9.71 -66.24 52.37
C ILE A 77 10.33 -67.56 51.90
N ALA A 78 10.74 -67.65 50.64
CA ALA A 78 11.36 -68.85 50.08
C ALA A 78 12.67 -69.23 50.80
N ARG A 79 13.49 -68.24 51.17
CA ARG A 79 14.77 -68.46 51.89
C ARG A 79 14.61 -68.91 53.34
N LYS A 80 13.42 -68.83 53.94
CA LYS A 80 13.16 -69.37 55.28
C LYS A 80 13.17 -70.91 55.30
N ILE A 81 12.99 -71.56 54.15
CA ILE A 81 13.10 -73.01 54.01
C ILE A 81 14.56 -73.43 54.27
N PRO A 82 14.85 -74.39 55.17
CA PRO A 82 16.22 -74.74 55.53
C PRO A 82 17.06 -75.26 54.36
N ALA A 83 18.30 -74.79 54.21
CA ALA A 83 19.16 -75.15 53.06
C ALA A 83 19.62 -76.63 53.03
N ASN A 84 19.47 -77.35 54.14
CA ASN A 84 19.89 -78.74 54.29
C ASN A 84 18.83 -79.78 53.86
N VAL A 85 17.64 -79.34 53.45
CA VAL A 85 16.58 -80.24 52.95
C VAL A 85 16.81 -80.59 51.47
N GLN A 86 16.43 -81.80 51.06
CA GLN A 86 16.62 -82.27 49.68
C GLN A 86 15.90 -81.41 48.64
N VAL A 87 14.74 -80.83 48.99
CA VAL A 87 13.92 -79.97 48.11
C VAL A 87 14.53 -78.57 47.90
N TYR A 88 15.61 -78.19 48.59
CA TYR A 88 16.18 -76.85 48.47
C TYR A 88 16.65 -76.48 47.05
N ARG A 89 16.97 -77.48 46.21
CA ARG A 89 17.21 -77.27 44.77
C ARG A 89 16.01 -76.59 44.08
N VAL A 90 14.80 -77.03 44.39
CA VAL A 90 13.54 -76.48 43.83
C VAL A 90 13.30 -75.05 44.32
N VAL A 91 13.69 -74.74 45.56
CA VAL A 91 13.63 -73.38 46.13
C VAL A 91 14.53 -72.42 45.34
N ASN A 92 15.79 -72.81 45.09
CA ASN A 92 16.71 -71.99 44.30
C ASN A 92 16.25 -71.81 42.85
N GLU A 93 15.79 -72.89 42.21
CA GLU A 93 15.24 -72.83 40.85
C GLU A 93 14.05 -71.87 40.75
N ARG A 94 13.17 -71.85 41.77
CA ARG A 94 12.04 -70.91 41.81
C ARG A 94 12.48 -69.46 42.01
N ILE A 95 13.43 -69.20 42.92
CA ILE A 95 13.96 -67.84 43.15
C ILE A 95 14.62 -67.28 41.89
N GLU A 96 15.43 -68.08 41.21
CA GLU A 96 16.09 -67.64 39.96
C GLU A 96 15.07 -67.45 38.84
N LYS A 97 14.01 -68.27 38.77
CA LYS A 97 12.89 -68.03 37.85
C LYS A 97 12.22 -66.67 38.11
N TRP A 98 11.90 -66.34 39.36
CA TRP A 98 11.29 -65.05 39.70
C TRP A 98 12.19 -63.87 39.36
N ARG A 99 13.50 -63.98 39.61
CA ARG A 99 14.48 -62.95 39.28
C ARG A 99 14.56 -62.71 37.78
N GLY A 100 14.64 -63.77 36.98
CA GLY A 100 14.66 -63.66 35.52
C GLY A 100 13.41 -62.97 34.97
N ILE A 101 12.22 -63.40 35.42
CA ILE A 101 10.95 -62.77 35.00
C ILE A 101 10.89 -61.29 35.42
N TRP A 102 11.41 -60.96 36.60
CA TRP A 102 11.44 -59.59 37.08
C TRP A 102 12.40 -58.71 36.28
N GLU A 103 13.59 -59.22 35.98
CA GLU A 103 14.59 -58.56 35.14
C GLU A 103 14.05 -58.31 33.73
N ASP A 104 13.37 -59.29 33.11
CA ASP A 104 12.70 -59.13 31.82
C ASP A 104 11.68 -57.97 31.85
N GLY A 105 10.89 -57.87 32.93
CA GLY A 105 9.93 -56.77 33.13
C GLY A 105 10.61 -55.40 33.30
N GLU A 106 11.71 -55.35 34.05
CA GLU A 106 12.50 -54.13 34.24
C GLU A 106 13.17 -53.67 32.94
N GLU A 107 13.69 -54.59 32.13
CA GLU A 107 14.31 -54.27 30.84
C GLU A 107 13.28 -53.67 29.87
N ILE A 108 12.10 -54.28 29.75
CA ILE A 108 11.01 -53.74 28.91
C ILE A 108 10.61 -52.34 29.42
N PHE A 109 10.46 -52.16 30.73
CA PHE A 109 10.08 -50.87 31.29
C PHE A 109 11.15 -49.80 31.03
N ALA A 110 12.44 -50.14 31.12
CA ALA A 110 13.53 -49.23 30.80
C ALA A 110 13.49 -48.79 29.32
N GLN A 111 13.20 -49.70 28.39
CA GLN A 111 13.01 -49.37 26.97
C GLN A 111 11.83 -48.42 26.77
N VAL A 112 10.71 -48.64 27.49
CA VAL A 112 9.58 -47.71 27.46
C VAL A 112 9.99 -46.31 27.94
N GLU A 113 10.73 -46.21 29.05
CA GLU A 113 11.20 -44.91 29.55
C GLU A 113 12.13 -44.19 28.57
N GLU A 114 13.00 -44.93 27.88
CA GLU A 114 13.89 -44.37 26.85
C GLU A 114 13.08 -43.78 25.68
N GLU A 115 12.17 -44.56 25.11
CA GLU A 115 11.32 -44.13 24.01
C GLU A 115 10.42 -42.94 24.41
N LEU A 116 9.93 -42.91 25.66
CA LEU A 116 9.19 -41.77 26.21
C LEU A 116 10.05 -40.51 26.29
N ARG A 117 11.31 -40.62 26.75
CA ARG A 117 12.24 -39.48 26.80
C ARG A 117 12.57 -38.96 25.40
N GLU A 118 12.63 -39.85 24.41
CA GLU A 118 12.85 -39.52 23.00
C GLU A 118 11.60 -39.02 22.25
N SER A 119 10.46 -38.95 22.93
CA SER A 119 9.17 -38.55 22.33
C SER A 119 8.65 -39.54 21.27
N ASN A 120 9.08 -40.79 21.31
CA ASN A 120 8.68 -41.86 20.39
C ASN A 120 7.44 -42.61 20.93
N TRP A 121 6.31 -41.91 21.06
CA TRP A 121 5.09 -42.41 21.74
C TRP A 121 4.58 -43.76 21.21
N ASN A 122 4.56 -43.93 19.89
CA ASN A 122 4.11 -45.18 19.25
C ASN A 122 5.03 -46.36 19.58
N GLN A 123 6.33 -46.09 19.69
CA GLN A 123 7.31 -47.12 20.02
C GLN A 123 7.23 -47.45 21.52
N ALA A 124 7.13 -46.45 22.39
CA ALA A 124 6.87 -46.65 23.82
C ALA A 124 5.61 -47.50 24.08
N PHE A 125 4.52 -47.28 23.33
CA PHE A 125 3.31 -48.12 23.44
C PHE A 125 3.56 -49.56 22.99
N ARG A 126 4.27 -49.77 21.87
CA ARG A 126 4.62 -51.12 21.40
C ARG A 126 5.48 -51.88 22.40
N GLU A 127 6.42 -51.20 23.04
CA GLU A 127 7.25 -51.77 24.09
C GLU A 127 6.43 -52.08 25.35
N ALA A 128 5.54 -51.18 25.77
CA ALA A 128 4.69 -51.39 26.93
C ALA A 128 3.78 -52.63 26.79
N VAL A 129 3.27 -52.93 25.58
CA VAL A 129 2.46 -54.13 25.32
C VAL A 129 3.22 -55.43 25.64
N LYS A 130 4.56 -55.44 25.55
CA LYS A 130 5.36 -56.62 25.92
C LYS A 130 5.23 -56.98 27.40
N LEU A 131 4.92 -56.01 28.28
CA LEU A 131 4.65 -56.27 29.70
C LEU A 131 3.48 -57.24 29.92
N LEU A 132 2.50 -57.27 29.01
CA LEU A 132 1.37 -58.21 29.08
C LEU A 132 1.79 -59.68 28.93
N SER A 133 2.99 -59.93 28.36
CA SER A 133 3.52 -61.27 28.15
C SER A 133 4.41 -61.77 29.30
N ILE A 134 4.72 -60.91 30.27
CA ILE A 134 5.50 -61.27 31.44
C ILE A 134 4.66 -62.17 32.34
N GLU A 135 5.24 -63.30 32.78
CA GLU A 135 4.60 -64.28 33.69
C GLU A 135 4.48 -63.75 35.14
N ASN A 136 4.02 -62.51 35.30
CA ASN A 136 3.81 -61.83 36.58
C ASN A 136 2.62 -60.86 36.49
N THR A 137 1.65 -61.03 37.39
CA THR A 137 0.39 -60.28 37.38
C THR A 137 0.62 -58.80 37.58
N TYR A 138 1.47 -58.39 38.53
CA TYR A 138 1.79 -56.97 38.75
C TYR A 138 2.36 -56.28 37.51
N TRP A 139 3.28 -56.92 36.79
CA TRP A 139 3.82 -56.39 35.53
C TRP A 139 2.75 -56.32 34.43
N ALA A 140 2.01 -57.41 34.24
CA ALA A 140 1.01 -57.54 33.17
C ALA A 140 -0.27 -56.73 33.40
N THR A 141 -0.57 -56.29 34.64
CA THR A 141 -1.75 -55.50 34.95
C THR A 141 -1.38 -54.11 35.46
N ASN A 142 -1.01 -53.98 36.73
CA ASN A 142 -0.86 -52.70 37.40
C ASN A 142 0.20 -51.82 36.73
N LYS A 143 1.38 -52.39 36.48
CA LYS A 143 2.50 -51.64 35.90
C LYS A 143 2.24 -51.32 34.43
N TYR A 144 1.65 -52.24 33.67
CA TYR A 144 1.19 -51.97 32.31
C TYR A 144 0.19 -50.80 32.28
N ASP A 145 -0.87 -50.86 33.09
CA ASP A 145 -1.91 -49.82 33.12
C ASP A 145 -1.33 -48.44 33.50
N ASP A 146 -0.46 -48.39 34.49
CA ASP A 146 0.20 -47.15 34.89
C ASP A 146 1.14 -46.64 33.79
N THR A 147 1.85 -47.53 33.10
CA THR A 147 2.71 -47.19 31.96
C THR A 147 1.89 -46.60 30.81
N ILE A 148 0.75 -47.19 30.48
CA ILE A 148 -0.17 -46.66 29.46
C ILE A 148 -0.68 -45.26 29.84
N LYS A 149 -1.04 -45.02 31.11
CA LYS A 149 -1.45 -43.68 31.58
C LYS A 149 -0.33 -42.66 31.42
N GLN A 150 0.92 -43.02 31.74
CA GLN A 150 2.06 -42.13 31.55
C GLN A 150 2.33 -41.83 30.08
N ILE A 151 2.22 -42.83 29.19
CA ILE A 151 2.33 -42.63 27.73
C ILE A 151 1.24 -41.68 27.24
N GLN A 152 -0.02 -41.88 27.66
CA GLN A 152 -1.13 -41.03 27.27
C GLN A 152 -0.95 -39.59 27.76
N LEU A 153 -0.57 -39.40 29.02
CA LEU A 153 -0.29 -38.08 29.57
C LEU A 153 0.83 -37.36 28.81
N ALA A 154 1.94 -38.05 28.54
CA ALA A 154 3.06 -37.48 27.80
C ALA A 154 2.67 -37.13 26.35
N GLN A 155 1.84 -37.95 25.71
CA GLN A 155 1.31 -37.67 24.38
C GLN A 155 0.37 -36.46 24.37
N GLU A 156 -0.50 -36.33 25.37
CA GLU A 156 -1.39 -35.17 25.53
C GLU A 156 -0.59 -33.89 25.76
N GLU A 157 0.41 -33.91 26.64
CA GLU A 157 1.30 -32.79 26.92
C GLU A 157 2.13 -32.41 25.68
N SER A 158 2.64 -33.38 24.91
CA SER A 158 3.34 -33.13 23.64
C SER A 158 2.40 -32.53 22.58
N SER A 159 1.15 -32.99 22.50
CA SER A 159 0.12 -32.38 21.62
C SER A 159 -0.22 -30.93 22.00
N GLN A 160 -0.22 -30.61 23.30
CA GLN A 160 -0.32 -29.22 23.76
C GLN A 160 0.88 -28.39 23.29
N LEU A 161 2.10 -28.96 23.37
CA LEU A 161 3.31 -28.31 22.88
C LEU A 161 3.31 -28.12 21.35
N ASP A 162 2.73 -29.03 20.57
CA ASP A 162 2.52 -28.83 19.13
C ASP A 162 1.72 -27.56 18.85
N THR A 163 0.67 -27.31 19.64
CA THR A 163 -0.13 -26.08 19.54
C THR A 163 0.72 -24.87 19.89
N ALA A 164 1.54 -24.95 20.95
CA ALA A 164 2.47 -23.88 21.30
C ALA A 164 3.52 -23.63 20.21
N TYR A 165 4.02 -24.67 19.53
CA TYR A 165 4.91 -24.55 18.37
C TYR A 165 4.23 -23.87 17.18
N GLN A 166 2.93 -24.11 16.95
CA GLN A 166 2.18 -23.40 15.92
C GLN A 166 2.05 -21.91 16.26
N ILE A 167 1.78 -21.57 17.53
CA ILE A 167 1.75 -20.18 18.00
C ILE A 167 3.12 -19.53 17.80
N LEU A 168 4.21 -20.19 18.21
CA LEU A 168 5.58 -19.72 18.00
C LEU A 168 5.87 -19.38 16.53
N ARG A 169 5.45 -20.24 15.60
CA ARG A 169 5.66 -20.07 14.15
C ARG A 169 4.85 -18.92 13.55
N ARG A 170 3.73 -18.52 14.14
CA ARG A 170 2.95 -17.36 13.67
C ARG A 170 3.71 -16.05 13.81
N GLY A 171 4.68 -15.99 14.72
CA GLY A 171 5.53 -14.82 14.91
C GLY A 171 4.88 -13.70 15.73
N GLY A 172 5.70 -12.77 16.21
CA GLY A 172 5.26 -11.62 17.01
C GLY A 172 5.38 -11.86 18.52
N ILE A 173 5.70 -10.80 19.25
CA ILE A 173 5.99 -10.83 20.69
C ILE A 173 4.87 -11.50 21.50
N ASP A 174 3.61 -11.17 21.20
CA ASP A 174 2.45 -11.72 21.89
C ASP A 174 2.35 -13.23 21.73
N ASN A 175 2.59 -13.73 20.52
CA ASN A 175 2.55 -15.16 20.22
C ASN A 175 3.74 -15.89 20.88
N TRP A 176 4.94 -15.31 20.87
CA TRP A 176 6.09 -15.93 21.51
C TRP A 176 5.93 -16.03 23.03
N LEU A 177 5.43 -14.98 23.67
CA LEU A 177 5.10 -14.99 25.11
C LEU A 177 3.97 -15.97 25.44
N ALA A 178 2.95 -16.07 24.58
CA ALA A 178 1.89 -17.07 24.73
C ALA A 178 2.45 -18.50 24.60
N ALA A 179 3.33 -18.75 23.63
CA ALA A 179 3.96 -20.05 23.43
C ALA A 179 4.82 -20.48 24.64
N ILE A 180 5.53 -19.52 25.26
CA ILE A 180 6.26 -19.75 26.53
C ILE A 180 5.28 -20.10 27.65
N THR A 181 4.23 -19.31 27.83
CA THR A 181 3.20 -19.55 28.87
C THR A 181 2.60 -20.95 28.75
N GLU A 182 2.32 -21.42 27.53
CA GLU A 182 1.82 -22.78 27.31
C GLU A 182 2.86 -23.86 27.63
N ALA A 183 4.13 -23.64 27.27
CA ALA A 183 5.21 -24.58 27.58
C ALA A 183 5.55 -24.65 29.08
N GLU A 184 5.43 -23.53 29.82
CA GLU A 184 5.68 -23.48 31.27
C GLU A 184 4.64 -24.28 32.09
N LYS A 185 3.49 -24.64 31.52
CA LYS A 185 2.50 -25.51 32.17
C LYS A 185 2.95 -26.96 32.30
N ILE A 186 3.93 -27.38 31.48
CA ILE A 186 4.43 -28.77 31.49
C ILE A 186 5.29 -29.01 32.72
N SER A 187 4.91 -30.00 33.52
CA SER A 187 5.59 -30.34 34.77
C SER A 187 7.05 -30.72 34.54
N PRO A 188 8.00 -30.32 35.42
CA PRO A 188 9.39 -30.78 35.36
C PRO A 188 9.58 -32.29 35.44
N LYS A 189 8.57 -33.03 35.93
CA LYS A 189 8.58 -34.50 36.01
C LYS A 189 8.03 -35.18 34.75
N SER A 190 7.43 -34.43 33.83
CA SER A 190 6.88 -34.97 32.59
C SER A 190 7.98 -35.35 31.60
N TYR A 191 7.73 -36.41 30.82
CA TYR A 191 8.57 -36.78 29.68
C TYR A 191 8.57 -35.70 28.58
N ALA A 192 7.52 -34.87 28.49
CA ALA A 192 7.42 -33.75 27.55
C ALA A 192 8.20 -32.49 28.01
N HIS A 193 8.76 -32.48 29.23
CA HIS A 193 9.43 -31.29 29.77
C HIS A 193 10.63 -30.84 28.93
N ARG A 194 11.41 -31.78 28.39
CA ARG A 194 12.55 -31.46 27.51
C ARG A 194 12.10 -30.74 26.24
N GLU A 195 10.98 -31.17 25.67
CA GLU A 195 10.38 -30.53 24.50
C GLU A 195 9.90 -29.11 24.83
N ALA A 196 9.25 -28.94 25.99
CA ALA A 196 8.82 -27.63 26.49
C ALA A 196 10.00 -26.67 26.66
N GLN A 197 11.11 -27.11 27.26
CA GLN A 197 12.32 -26.29 27.42
C GLN A 197 12.92 -25.89 26.06
N ASN A 198 12.97 -26.80 25.08
CA ASN A 198 13.42 -26.47 23.74
C ASN A 198 12.55 -25.40 23.05
N LEU A 199 11.23 -25.45 23.27
CA LEU A 199 10.31 -24.43 22.77
C LEU A 199 10.57 -23.08 23.43
N ILE A 200 10.71 -23.06 24.76
CA ILE A 200 11.00 -21.85 25.53
C ILE A 200 12.31 -21.20 25.06
N THR A 201 13.38 -21.98 24.86
CA THR A 201 14.65 -21.46 24.34
C THR A 201 14.48 -20.84 22.95
N LYS A 202 13.81 -21.53 22.02
CA LYS A 202 13.55 -20.98 20.68
C LYS A 202 12.72 -19.70 20.72
N ALA A 203 11.74 -19.62 21.62
CA ALA A 203 10.94 -18.42 21.81
C ALA A 203 11.77 -17.26 22.38
N LYS A 204 12.64 -17.54 23.36
CA LYS A 204 13.60 -16.57 23.90
C LYS A 204 14.48 -16.01 22.80
N ASP A 205 15.11 -16.86 21.99
CA ASP A 205 15.97 -16.42 20.87
C ASP A 205 15.21 -15.49 19.92
N LYS A 206 13.95 -15.81 19.59
CA LYS A 206 13.10 -14.95 18.74
C LYS A 206 12.77 -13.60 19.35
N ILE A 207 12.55 -13.56 20.66
CA ILE A 207 12.31 -12.32 21.40
C ILE A 207 13.56 -11.44 21.40
N VAL A 208 14.74 -12.03 21.67
CA VAL A 208 16.02 -11.31 21.64
C VAL A 208 16.28 -10.75 20.23
N ASP A 209 16.17 -11.57 19.18
CA ASP A 209 16.32 -11.14 17.79
C ASP A 209 15.40 -9.96 17.44
N TYR A 210 14.15 -9.99 17.90
CA TYR A 210 13.17 -8.93 17.67
C TYR A 210 13.56 -7.64 18.39
N ILE A 211 13.97 -7.74 19.64
CA ILE A 211 14.41 -6.61 20.45
C ILE A 211 15.67 -5.96 19.85
N ASP A 212 16.64 -6.76 19.42
CA ASP A 212 17.83 -6.25 18.72
C ASP A 212 17.43 -5.52 17.43
N GLY A 213 16.41 -6.02 16.73
CA GLY A 213 15.79 -5.32 15.61
C GLY A 213 15.24 -3.94 15.99
N LEU A 214 14.56 -3.81 17.14
CA LEU A 214 14.05 -2.53 17.64
C LEU A 214 15.19 -1.57 17.98
N VAL A 215 16.24 -2.05 18.64
CA VAL A 215 17.44 -1.25 18.97
C VAL A 215 18.12 -0.75 17.68
N ASN A 216 18.35 -1.65 16.71
CA ASN A 216 19.01 -1.30 15.45
C ASN A 216 18.19 -0.31 14.61
N ASN A 217 16.85 -0.46 14.63
CA ASN A 217 15.92 0.46 13.96
C ASN A 217 15.61 1.70 14.80
N ARG A 218 16.20 1.85 15.99
CA ARG A 218 16.01 2.99 16.91
C ARG A 218 14.55 3.23 17.27
N SER A 219 13.80 2.13 17.39
CA SER A 219 12.39 2.15 17.78
C SER A 219 12.29 2.15 19.31
N TRP A 220 12.79 3.19 19.95
CA TRP A 220 13.02 3.23 21.41
C TRP A 220 11.75 3.09 22.23
N GLN A 221 10.64 3.69 21.78
CA GLN A 221 9.34 3.52 22.47
C GLN A 221 8.87 2.06 22.39
N ALA A 222 8.89 1.46 21.19
CA ALA A 222 8.50 0.07 21.01
C ALA A 222 9.41 -0.89 21.76
N LEU A 223 10.70 -0.56 21.89
CA LEU A 223 11.66 -1.28 22.72
C LEU A 223 11.24 -1.25 24.18
N LEU A 224 10.98 -0.07 24.75
CA LEU A 224 10.53 0.06 26.13
C LEU A 224 9.23 -0.72 26.39
N ASP A 225 8.22 -0.51 25.53
CA ASP A 225 6.92 -1.19 25.63
C ASP A 225 7.08 -2.72 25.56
N THR A 226 7.99 -3.22 24.73
CA THR A 226 8.26 -4.65 24.60
C THR A 226 8.92 -5.22 25.85
N VAL A 227 9.94 -4.53 26.36
CA VAL A 227 10.75 -4.98 27.48
C VAL A 227 9.97 -4.95 28.80
N GLU A 228 9.07 -3.99 28.98
CA GLU A 228 8.18 -3.92 30.15
C GLU A 228 7.17 -5.08 30.24
N ARG A 229 6.89 -5.73 29.09
CA ARG A 229 5.95 -6.85 29.01
C ARG A 229 6.63 -8.22 29.18
N LEU A 230 7.96 -8.26 29.25
CA LEU A 230 8.69 -9.52 29.40
C LEU A 230 8.51 -10.10 30.81
N PRO A 231 8.08 -11.36 30.94
CA PRO A 231 7.95 -12.00 32.25
C PRO A 231 9.32 -12.29 32.87
N GLU A 232 9.42 -12.09 34.18
CA GLU A 232 10.65 -12.36 34.95
C GLU A 232 11.10 -13.83 34.87
N THR A 233 10.18 -14.75 34.63
CA THR A 233 10.45 -16.21 34.50
C THR A 233 11.43 -16.53 33.38
N LEU A 234 11.60 -15.64 32.40
CA LEU A 234 12.51 -15.84 31.27
C LEU A 234 13.99 -15.81 31.65
N SER A 235 14.35 -15.37 32.86
CA SER A 235 15.76 -15.26 33.30
C SER A 235 16.60 -14.39 32.36
N LEU A 236 16.01 -13.34 31.79
CA LEU A 236 16.67 -12.34 30.93
C LEU A 236 16.98 -11.05 31.71
N SER A 237 17.07 -11.10 33.04
CA SER A 237 17.14 -9.91 33.90
C SER A 237 18.27 -8.95 33.54
N ASP A 238 19.44 -9.48 33.14
CA ASP A 238 20.57 -8.65 32.75
C ASP A 238 20.30 -7.89 31.45
N TYR A 239 19.74 -8.56 30.44
CA TYR A 239 19.35 -7.93 29.18
C TYR A 239 18.20 -6.92 29.35
N VAL A 240 17.21 -7.23 30.20
CA VAL A 240 16.04 -6.37 30.44
C VAL A 240 16.45 -5.00 30.97
N ASN A 241 17.36 -4.96 31.94
CA ASN A 241 17.83 -3.68 32.48
C ASN A 241 18.61 -2.88 31.43
N ASP A 242 19.51 -3.52 30.69
CA ASP A 242 20.29 -2.83 29.66
C ASP A 242 19.39 -2.34 28.50
N TRP A 243 18.38 -3.11 28.09
CA TRP A 243 17.42 -2.67 27.08
C TRP A 243 16.56 -1.49 27.55
N LYS A 244 16.16 -1.46 28.83
CA LYS A 244 15.47 -0.30 29.41
C LYS A 244 16.37 0.93 29.39
N THR A 245 17.63 0.79 29.81
CA THR A 245 18.63 1.87 29.75
C THR A 245 18.82 2.38 28.32
N LEU A 246 18.97 1.47 27.34
CA LEU A 246 19.05 1.81 25.91
C LEU A 246 17.81 2.54 25.42
N ALA A 247 16.61 2.06 25.77
CA ALA A 247 15.35 2.68 25.38
C ALA A 247 15.21 4.09 25.96
N SER A 248 15.45 4.26 27.27
CA SER A 248 15.36 5.56 27.94
C SER A 248 16.37 6.55 27.38
N ALA A 249 17.64 6.14 27.19
CA ALA A 249 18.65 7.00 26.59
C ALA A 249 18.30 7.34 25.13
N GLY A 250 17.76 6.39 24.37
CA GLY A 250 17.31 6.62 23.00
C GLY A 250 16.17 7.63 22.90
N LEU A 251 15.15 7.51 23.76
CA LEU A 251 14.04 8.46 23.85
C LEU A 251 14.52 9.87 24.23
N GLU A 252 15.51 9.96 25.11
CA GLU A 252 16.15 11.23 25.47
C GLU A 252 16.90 11.81 24.26
N ALA A 253 17.76 11.04 23.61
CA ALA A 253 18.50 11.47 22.42
C ALA A 253 17.59 11.94 21.26
N ASP A 254 16.43 11.31 21.08
CA ASP A 254 15.46 11.67 20.04
C ASP A 254 14.85 13.08 20.22
N GLN A 255 14.90 13.67 21.43
CA GLN A 255 14.54 15.07 21.63
C GLN A 255 15.49 16.04 20.90
N GLY A 256 16.72 15.61 20.64
CA GLY A 256 17.64 16.26 19.70
C GLY A 256 18.29 17.54 20.17
N THR A 257 18.25 17.88 21.46
CA THR A 257 19.01 19.00 22.03
C THR A 257 20.38 18.57 22.53
N VAL A 258 21.31 19.52 22.68
CA VAL A 258 22.63 19.27 23.29
C VAL A 258 22.50 18.67 24.69
N GLU A 259 21.55 19.16 25.49
CA GLU A 259 21.33 18.69 26.86
C GLU A 259 20.83 17.24 26.87
N ASN A 260 19.79 16.93 26.09
CA ASN A 260 19.23 15.60 26.04
C ASN A 260 20.23 14.57 25.48
N LEU A 261 20.99 14.92 24.44
CA LEU A 261 22.03 14.02 23.91
C LEU A 261 23.14 13.76 24.95
N LYS A 262 23.53 14.76 25.74
CA LYS A 262 24.49 14.56 26.85
C LYS A 262 23.93 13.64 27.93
N THR A 263 22.67 13.82 28.30
CA THR A 263 21.97 12.94 29.25
C THR A 263 21.96 11.50 28.71
N ALA A 264 21.55 11.30 27.46
CA ALA A 264 21.53 10.00 26.81
C ALA A 264 22.91 9.32 26.78
N VAL A 265 23.97 10.06 26.43
CA VAL A 265 25.35 9.56 26.47
C VAL A 265 25.75 9.13 27.88
N THR A 266 25.44 9.97 28.89
CA THR A 266 25.78 9.68 30.29
C THR A 266 25.05 8.43 30.79
N THR A 267 23.76 8.30 30.48
CA THR A 267 22.94 7.12 30.82
C THR A 267 23.50 5.84 30.20
N LEU A 268 23.98 5.88 28.95
CA LEU A 268 24.60 4.69 28.34
C LEU A 268 25.98 4.35 28.88
N GLN A 269 26.71 5.32 29.44
CA GLN A 269 28.01 5.08 30.09
C GLN A 269 27.89 4.30 31.41
N GLU A 270 26.70 4.20 31.99
CA GLU A 270 26.44 3.38 33.19
C GLU A 270 26.45 1.87 32.88
N ILE A 271 26.32 1.47 31.61
CA ILE A 271 26.42 0.06 31.21
C ILE A 271 27.90 -0.36 31.26
N GLU A 272 28.24 -1.26 32.18
CA GLU A 272 29.61 -1.74 32.39
C GLU A 272 30.11 -2.65 31.24
N SER A 273 31.43 -2.76 31.07
CA SER A 273 32.05 -3.50 29.96
C SER A 273 31.80 -5.02 29.95
N GLU A 274 31.39 -5.59 31.08
CA GLU A 274 31.06 -7.01 31.20
C GLU A 274 29.60 -7.31 30.82
N ARG A 275 28.78 -6.27 30.61
CA ARG A 275 27.34 -6.38 30.34
C ARG A 275 27.09 -6.76 28.86
N PRO A 276 26.06 -7.56 28.56
CA PRO A 276 25.81 -8.07 27.21
C PRO A 276 25.63 -6.98 26.13
N LEU A 277 25.12 -5.81 26.48
CA LEU A 277 24.81 -4.74 25.52
C LEU A 277 25.82 -3.58 25.54
N TYR A 278 26.98 -3.76 26.18
CA TYR A 278 28.01 -2.73 26.26
C TYR A 278 28.46 -2.21 24.90
N GLU A 279 28.80 -3.11 23.96
CA GLU A 279 29.27 -2.71 22.63
C GLU A 279 28.23 -1.85 21.91
N LYS A 280 26.95 -2.25 22.01
CA LYS A 280 25.83 -1.51 21.43
C LYS A 280 25.66 -0.13 22.06
N ALA A 281 25.82 -0.04 23.38
CA ALA A 281 25.80 1.23 24.10
C ALA A 281 26.94 2.15 23.63
N GLN A 282 28.17 1.62 23.45
CA GLN A 282 29.32 2.40 23.00
C GLN A 282 29.20 2.90 21.55
N GLU A 283 28.56 2.12 20.66
CA GLU A 283 28.23 2.58 19.31
C GLU A 283 27.33 3.82 19.34
N LEU A 284 26.28 3.80 20.18
CA LEU A 284 25.36 4.92 20.35
C LEU A 284 26.04 6.12 21.01
N VAL A 285 26.85 5.90 22.05
CA VAL A 285 27.65 6.94 22.71
C VAL A 285 28.57 7.65 21.71
N THR A 286 29.31 6.88 20.90
CA THR A 286 30.21 7.45 19.89
C THR A 286 29.44 8.32 18.90
N ARG A 287 28.29 7.83 18.44
CA ARG A 287 27.46 8.55 17.48
C ARG A 287 26.86 9.83 18.07
N TRP A 288 26.25 9.75 19.25
CA TRP A 288 25.62 10.91 19.89
C TRP A 288 26.65 11.95 20.35
N THR A 289 27.87 11.54 20.67
CA THR A 289 28.97 12.48 20.98
C THR A 289 29.28 13.39 19.79
N VAL A 290 29.35 12.84 18.57
CA VAL A 290 29.51 13.65 17.35
C VAL A 290 28.27 14.50 17.09
N GLU A 291 27.07 13.97 17.34
CA GLU A 291 25.83 14.73 17.18
C GLU A 291 25.72 15.93 18.13
N ILE A 292 26.24 15.82 19.36
CA ILE A 292 26.30 16.93 20.32
C ILE A 292 27.05 18.14 19.77
N GLU A 293 28.23 17.91 19.16
CA GLU A 293 29.04 19.00 18.58
C GLU A 293 28.29 19.69 17.44
N ASP A 294 27.66 18.90 16.56
CA ASP A 294 26.96 19.43 15.39
C ASP A 294 25.63 20.12 15.72
N VAL A 295 24.88 19.62 16.73
CA VAL A 295 23.70 20.33 17.25
C VAL A 295 24.11 21.65 17.90
N ALA A 296 25.23 21.70 18.62
CA ALA A 296 25.74 22.95 19.18
C ALA A 296 26.11 23.97 18.07
N HIS A 297 26.67 23.51 16.94
CA HIS A 297 26.91 24.35 15.78
C HIS A 297 25.61 24.90 15.17
N LEU A 298 24.54 24.11 15.11
CA LEU A 298 23.20 24.57 14.68
C LEU A 298 22.60 25.59 15.64
N GLU A 299 22.63 25.33 16.95
CA GLU A 299 22.09 26.26 17.95
C GLU A 299 22.81 27.62 17.89
N LYS A 300 24.14 27.59 17.79
CA LYS A 300 24.94 28.80 17.56
C LYS A 300 24.53 29.51 16.27
N ALA A 301 24.35 28.76 15.18
CA ALA A 301 23.93 29.32 13.89
C ALA A 301 22.56 30.02 14.00
N ARG A 302 21.58 29.37 14.63
CA ARG A 302 20.25 29.92 14.88
C ARG A 302 20.29 31.18 15.73
N ASN A 303 21.08 31.19 16.80
CA ASN A 303 21.25 32.36 17.68
C ASN A 303 21.86 33.54 16.93
N LEU A 304 22.86 33.30 16.08
CA LEU A 304 23.41 34.34 15.19
C LEU A 304 22.33 34.88 14.25
N ALA A 305 21.53 34.00 13.64
CA ALA A 305 20.50 34.40 12.68
C ALA A 305 19.34 35.22 13.28
N GLN A 306 19.20 35.30 14.61
CA GLN A 306 18.10 36.05 15.27
C GLN A 306 18.14 37.55 14.98
N GLY A 307 19.34 38.15 14.88
CA GLY A 307 19.47 39.58 14.61
C GLY A 307 19.12 39.98 13.18
N GLY A 308 19.19 39.03 12.23
CA GLY A 308 18.69 39.20 10.87
C GLY A 308 19.51 40.11 9.97
N SER A 309 20.61 40.72 10.44
CA SER A 309 21.52 41.48 9.58
C SER A 309 22.32 40.54 8.65
N ILE A 310 22.83 41.07 7.53
CA ILE A 310 23.63 40.28 6.57
C ILE A 310 24.85 39.65 7.25
N ASN A 311 25.54 40.39 8.14
CA ASN A 311 26.71 39.89 8.85
C ASN A 311 26.35 38.73 9.79
N GLU A 312 25.23 38.84 10.50
CA GLU A 312 24.72 37.81 11.40
C GLU A 312 24.24 36.56 10.65
N LEU A 313 23.53 36.72 9.54
CA LEU A 313 23.10 35.62 8.67
C LEU A 313 24.29 34.92 8.03
N ASN A 314 25.34 35.65 7.60
CA ASN A 314 26.59 35.05 7.14
C ASN A 314 27.30 34.27 8.26
N GLY A 315 27.31 34.81 9.48
CA GLY A 315 27.83 34.09 10.66
C GLY A 315 27.05 32.81 10.95
N ALA A 316 25.73 32.84 10.80
CA ALA A 316 24.87 31.67 10.94
C ALA A 316 25.20 30.60 9.89
N ILE A 317 25.28 31.00 8.61
CA ILE A 317 25.67 30.11 7.51
C ILE A 317 27.03 29.48 7.78
N ALA A 318 28.03 30.28 8.17
CA ALA A 318 29.38 29.79 8.45
C ALA A 318 29.39 28.76 9.60
N SER A 319 28.57 28.97 10.64
CA SER A 319 28.45 28.03 11.76
C SER A 319 27.77 26.73 11.33
N ALA A 320 26.70 26.78 10.54
CA ALA A 320 26.00 25.59 10.04
C ALA A 320 26.80 24.81 8.98
N GLN A 321 27.70 25.48 8.24
CA GLN A 321 28.60 24.83 7.27
C GLN A 321 29.67 23.94 7.90
N LEU A 322 29.92 24.07 9.20
CA LEU A 322 30.85 23.20 9.93
C LEU A 322 30.32 21.77 10.07
N ILE A 323 29.02 21.56 9.88
CA ILE A 323 28.36 20.26 10.02
C ILE A 323 28.66 19.42 8.78
N ALA A 324 29.36 18.30 8.99
CA ALA A 324 29.79 17.42 7.91
C ALA A 324 28.61 16.73 7.21
N SER A 325 28.78 16.39 5.93
CA SER A 325 27.74 15.73 5.12
C SER A 325 27.34 14.33 5.62
N ALA A 326 28.20 13.68 6.39
CA ALA A 326 27.94 12.39 7.03
C ALA A 326 27.10 12.52 8.32
N ASN A 327 26.96 13.73 8.89
CA ASN A 327 26.22 13.93 10.13
C ASN A 327 24.69 13.84 9.89
N PRO A 328 23.92 13.21 10.79
CA PRO A 328 22.45 13.18 10.73
C PRO A 328 21.77 14.56 10.58
N ARG A 329 22.37 15.62 11.15
CA ARG A 329 21.89 17.00 11.13
C ARG A 329 22.26 17.79 9.88
N TYR A 330 22.99 17.20 8.94
CA TYR A 330 23.40 17.88 7.71
C TYR A 330 22.21 18.40 6.89
N GLN A 331 21.15 17.61 6.73
CA GLN A 331 19.97 18.03 5.95
C GLN A 331 19.25 19.22 6.59
N GLU A 332 19.19 19.24 7.92
CA GLU A 332 18.67 20.35 8.71
C GLU A 332 19.53 21.60 8.51
N ALA A 333 20.86 21.48 8.64
CA ALA A 333 21.81 22.55 8.38
C ALA A 333 21.68 23.14 6.96
N GLN A 334 21.61 22.29 5.94
CA GLN A 334 21.48 22.73 4.53
C GLN A 334 20.15 23.42 4.25
N LYS A 335 19.07 23.05 4.95
CA LYS A 335 17.81 23.78 4.88
C LYS A 335 17.96 25.19 5.45
N GLU A 336 18.51 25.32 6.65
CA GLU A 336 18.69 26.63 7.28
C GLU A 336 19.66 27.53 6.52
N ILE A 337 20.76 26.98 5.98
CA ILE A 337 21.68 27.71 5.11
C ILE A 337 20.95 28.28 3.89
N ARG A 338 20.08 27.50 3.24
CA ARG A 338 19.28 27.99 2.09
C ARG A 338 18.33 29.10 2.52
N ASP A 339 17.67 28.96 3.66
CA ASP A 339 16.73 29.96 4.18
C ASP A 339 17.44 31.28 4.51
N TRP A 340 18.60 31.23 5.17
CA TRP A 340 19.41 32.42 5.47
C TRP A 340 20.00 33.03 4.20
N THR A 341 20.46 32.22 3.25
CA THR A 341 20.95 32.70 1.95
C THR A 341 19.85 33.45 1.20
N TYR A 342 18.62 32.92 1.19
CA TYR A 342 17.47 33.57 0.60
C TYR A 342 17.16 34.92 1.26
N LYS A 343 17.21 34.99 2.60
CA LYS A 343 17.01 36.25 3.35
C LYS A 343 18.09 37.29 3.02
N ILE A 344 19.35 36.89 2.93
CA ILE A 344 20.45 37.79 2.53
C ILE A 344 20.15 38.35 1.13
N GLN A 345 19.82 37.48 0.18
CA GLN A 345 19.52 37.90 -1.19
C GLN A 345 18.33 38.88 -1.24
N LEU A 346 17.31 38.66 -0.42
CA LEU A 346 16.18 39.59 -0.32
C LEU A 346 16.62 40.97 0.19
N ILE A 347 17.41 41.03 1.26
CA ILE A 347 17.92 42.29 1.83
C ILE A 347 18.78 43.05 0.81
N GLU A 348 19.61 42.34 0.05
CA GLU A 348 20.49 42.92 -0.97
C GLU A 348 19.72 43.38 -2.23
N ASP A 349 18.75 42.59 -2.70
CA ASP A 349 18.10 42.83 -3.99
C ASP A 349 16.90 43.78 -3.89
N GLN A 350 16.23 43.83 -2.74
CA GLN A 350 15.06 44.70 -2.54
C GLN A 350 15.32 46.18 -2.86
N PRO A 351 16.39 46.84 -2.35
CA PRO A 351 16.65 48.24 -2.68
C PRO A 351 16.95 48.45 -4.18
N VAL A 352 17.56 47.46 -4.85
CA VAL A 352 17.80 47.52 -6.30
C VAL A 352 16.48 47.51 -7.07
N LEU A 353 15.56 46.62 -6.68
CA LEU A 353 14.26 46.52 -7.32
C LEU A 353 13.39 47.76 -7.05
N ASP A 354 13.42 48.29 -5.83
CA ASP A 354 12.67 49.48 -5.46
C ASP A 354 13.19 50.73 -6.20
N GLN A 355 14.51 50.87 -6.34
CA GLN A 355 15.09 51.92 -7.18
C GLN A 355 14.66 51.77 -8.65
N ALA A 356 14.66 50.55 -9.19
CA ALA A 356 14.19 50.30 -10.55
C ALA A 356 12.71 50.72 -10.74
N ARG A 357 11.86 50.42 -9.76
CA ARG A 357 10.45 50.86 -9.74
C ARG A 357 10.32 52.37 -9.72
N ASP A 358 11.11 53.04 -8.89
CA ASP A 358 11.08 54.50 -8.78
C ASP A 358 11.50 55.19 -10.09
N LEU A 359 12.54 54.67 -10.76
CA LEU A 359 12.94 55.13 -12.08
C LEU A 359 11.80 54.99 -13.11
N SER A 360 11.06 53.88 -13.07
CA SER A 360 9.97 53.62 -14.02
C SER A 360 8.73 54.51 -13.87
N ARG A 361 8.60 55.29 -12.79
CA ARG A 361 7.38 56.06 -12.47
C ARG A 361 6.96 57.08 -13.53
N SER A 362 7.92 57.65 -14.26
CA SER A 362 7.63 58.63 -15.31
C SER A 362 7.08 58.00 -16.59
N ASP A 363 7.17 56.67 -16.73
CA ASP A 363 6.77 55.89 -17.90
C ASP A 363 7.32 56.45 -19.23
N THR A 364 8.49 57.08 -19.22
CA THR A 364 9.16 57.54 -20.45
C THR A 364 10.18 56.51 -20.93
N ILE A 365 10.39 56.41 -22.25
CA ILE A 365 11.36 55.45 -22.81
C ILE A 365 12.74 55.49 -22.13
N PRO A 366 13.37 56.67 -21.90
CA PRO A 366 14.66 56.73 -21.19
C PRO A 366 14.57 56.19 -19.76
N ALA A 367 13.52 56.56 -19.02
CA ALA A 367 13.34 56.15 -17.63
C ALA A 367 13.04 54.64 -17.48
N LEU A 368 12.23 54.09 -18.39
CA LEU A 368 11.96 52.65 -18.47
C LEU A 368 13.22 51.85 -18.84
N THR A 369 14.05 52.39 -19.73
CA THR A 369 15.34 51.77 -20.08
C THR A 369 16.29 51.74 -18.89
N GLU A 370 16.35 52.82 -18.11
CA GLU A 370 17.14 52.90 -16.89
C GLU A 370 16.61 51.96 -15.80
N ALA A 371 15.30 51.89 -15.62
CA ALA A 371 14.64 50.94 -14.72
C ALA A 371 14.97 49.48 -15.08
N ILE A 372 14.93 49.14 -16.38
CA ILE A 372 15.34 47.81 -16.87
C ILE A 372 16.80 47.53 -16.53
N ALA A 373 17.71 48.49 -16.77
CA ALA A 373 19.13 48.33 -16.46
C ALA A 373 19.36 48.12 -14.95
N GLN A 374 18.63 48.85 -14.10
CA GLN A 374 18.71 48.70 -12.64
C GLN A 374 18.20 47.32 -12.19
N ALA A 375 17.03 46.88 -12.66
CA ALA A 375 16.47 45.57 -12.30
C ALA A 375 17.30 44.38 -12.84
N GLN A 376 18.06 44.57 -13.93
CA GLN A 376 18.96 43.55 -14.48
C GLN A 376 20.18 43.27 -13.60
N GLN A 377 20.49 44.14 -12.64
CA GLN A 377 21.54 43.88 -11.63
C GLN A 377 21.17 42.69 -10.73
N ILE A 378 19.87 42.36 -10.62
CA ILE A 378 19.39 41.18 -9.89
C ILE A 378 19.63 39.92 -10.72
N GLY A 379 20.56 39.08 -10.24
CA GLY A 379 20.96 37.84 -10.92
C GLY A 379 19.82 36.81 -11.06
N LYS A 380 19.88 35.97 -12.11
CA LYS A 380 18.80 35.04 -12.53
C LYS A 380 18.40 33.94 -11.54
N ASN A 381 19.19 33.70 -10.49
CA ASN A 381 18.96 32.65 -9.49
C ASN A 381 18.83 33.23 -8.07
N ARG A 382 18.57 34.53 -7.95
CA ARG A 382 18.41 35.20 -6.66
C ARG A 382 16.94 35.29 -6.26
N ALA A 383 16.68 35.54 -4.98
CA ALA A 383 15.36 35.62 -4.38
C ALA A 383 14.36 36.46 -5.21
N LEU A 384 14.75 37.66 -5.66
CA LEU A 384 13.87 38.58 -6.39
C LEU A 384 13.95 38.48 -7.93
N SER A 385 14.66 37.49 -8.45
CA SER A 385 14.86 37.34 -9.90
C SER A 385 13.55 37.21 -10.68
N GLY A 386 12.59 36.44 -10.16
CA GLY A 386 11.29 36.24 -10.80
C GLY A 386 10.47 37.53 -10.90
N GLU A 387 10.50 38.34 -9.84
CA GLU A 387 9.79 39.62 -9.75
C GLU A 387 10.45 40.67 -10.65
N ALA A 388 11.78 40.79 -10.58
CA ALA A 388 12.54 41.68 -11.45
C ALA A 388 12.29 41.39 -12.95
N GLN A 389 12.26 40.11 -13.33
CA GLN A 389 11.97 39.72 -14.73
C GLN A 389 10.53 40.02 -15.16
N GLN A 390 9.56 39.99 -14.24
CA GLN A 390 8.18 40.41 -14.54
C GLN A 390 8.12 41.92 -14.82
N GLU A 391 8.75 42.73 -13.97
CA GLU A 391 8.80 44.18 -14.17
C GLU A 391 9.54 44.56 -15.47
N ILE A 392 10.69 43.94 -15.75
CA ILE A 392 11.41 44.15 -17.02
C ILE A 392 10.53 43.85 -18.24
N ARG A 393 9.72 42.79 -18.20
CA ARG A 393 8.80 42.48 -19.30
C ARG A 393 7.72 43.54 -19.47
N LYS A 394 7.15 44.05 -18.37
CA LYS A 394 6.16 45.13 -18.40
C LYS A 394 6.75 46.41 -19.00
N TRP A 395 7.93 46.82 -18.56
CA TRP A 395 8.59 48.02 -19.05
C TRP A 395 8.98 47.91 -20.53
N ARG A 396 9.50 46.75 -20.98
CA ARG A 396 9.76 46.51 -22.41
C ARG A 396 8.50 46.62 -23.25
N PHE A 397 7.39 46.08 -22.78
CA PHE A 397 6.10 46.18 -23.46
C PHE A 397 5.62 47.64 -23.55
N SER A 398 5.80 48.44 -22.49
CA SER A 398 5.47 49.88 -22.51
C SER A 398 6.34 50.62 -23.53
N ILE A 399 7.66 50.38 -23.53
CA ILE A 399 8.58 50.97 -24.52
C ILE A 399 8.14 50.64 -25.95
N GLU A 400 7.93 49.36 -26.27
CA GLU A 400 7.51 48.94 -27.63
C GLU A 400 6.19 49.60 -28.05
N THR A 401 5.26 49.75 -27.11
CA THR A 401 3.98 50.41 -27.37
C THR A 401 4.18 51.89 -27.68
N GLN A 402 4.99 52.61 -26.88
CA GLN A 402 5.26 54.02 -27.10
C GLN A 402 6.02 54.29 -28.42
N GLU A 403 6.93 53.40 -28.80
CA GLU A 403 7.66 53.48 -30.07
C GLU A 403 6.75 53.27 -31.28
N ASP A 404 5.83 52.30 -31.21
CA ASP A 404 5.01 51.90 -32.35
C ASP A 404 3.68 52.70 -32.43
N GLN A 405 3.25 53.34 -31.35
CA GLN A 405 1.97 54.09 -31.31
C GLN A 405 1.88 55.17 -32.40
N PRO A 406 2.90 56.03 -32.65
CA PRO A 406 2.81 57.03 -33.71
C PRO A 406 2.63 56.44 -35.11
N LEU A 407 3.20 55.26 -35.37
CA LEU A 407 3.03 54.55 -36.65
C LEU A 407 1.60 54.03 -36.80
N LEU A 408 1.04 53.48 -35.73
CA LEU A 408 -0.35 53.01 -35.72
C LEU A 408 -1.32 54.18 -35.89
N ASP A 409 -1.10 55.29 -35.18
CA ASP A 409 -1.92 56.50 -35.27
C ASP A 409 -1.87 57.10 -36.68
N GLN A 410 -0.68 57.15 -37.30
CA GLN A 410 -0.52 57.55 -38.70
C GLN A 410 -1.32 56.63 -39.64
N ALA A 411 -1.20 55.31 -39.46
CA ALA A 411 -1.94 54.35 -40.27
C ALA A 411 -3.47 54.52 -40.12
N ILE A 412 -3.95 54.75 -38.89
CA ILE A 412 -5.36 55.01 -38.61
C ILE A 412 -5.83 56.31 -39.28
N SER A 413 -5.05 57.38 -39.21
CA SER A 413 -5.37 58.66 -39.86
C SER A 413 -5.49 58.54 -41.38
N LEU A 414 -4.59 57.78 -42.02
CA LEU A 414 -4.66 57.44 -43.45
C LEU A 414 -5.93 56.64 -43.78
N GLY A 415 -6.26 55.65 -42.95
CA GLY A 415 -7.45 54.82 -43.10
C GLY A 415 -8.75 55.63 -42.97
N ASN A 416 -8.82 56.55 -41.99
CA ASN A 416 -9.95 57.46 -41.81
C ASN A 416 -10.12 58.41 -43.00
N SER A 417 -9.02 58.76 -43.66
CA SER A 417 -8.99 59.55 -44.89
C SER A 417 -9.32 58.74 -46.15
N ARG A 418 -9.70 57.46 -46.00
CA ARG A 418 -9.99 56.47 -47.06
C ARG A 418 -8.81 56.14 -47.97
N ASP A 419 -7.58 56.49 -47.57
CA ASP A 419 -6.35 56.03 -48.21
C ASP A 419 -5.92 54.69 -47.61
N TYR A 420 -6.69 53.64 -47.92
CA TYR A 420 -6.52 52.32 -47.34
C TYR A 420 -5.20 51.65 -47.73
N GLU A 421 -4.70 51.89 -48.95
CA GLU A 421 -3.43 51.31 -49.42
C GLU A 421 -2.24 51.90 -48.65
N SER A 422 -2.24 53.22 -48.40
CA SER A 422 -1.20 53.83 -47.57
C SER A 422 -1.36 53.46 -46.09
N ALA A 423 -2.60 53.37 -45.57
CA ALA A 423 -2.87 52.92 -44.22
C ALA A 423 -2.33 51.49 -43.97
N ILE A 424 -2.57 50.57 -44.89
CA ILE A 424 -2.07 49.19 -44.82
C ILE A 424 -0.54 49.18 -44.80
N ARG A 425 0.13 49.96 -45.67
CA ARG A 425 1.60 50.02 -45.71
C ARG A 425 2.19 50.60 -44.42
N ALA A 426 1.58 51.64 -43.85
CA ALA A 426 2.00 52.21 -42.59
C ALA A 426 1.86 51.22 -41.43
N ALA A 427 0.71 50.56 -41.28
CA ALA A 427 0.50 49.57 -40.22
C ALA A 427 1.37 48.30 -40.38
N GLN A 428 1.77 47.94 -41.61
CA GLN A 428 2.69 46.82 -41.86
C GLN A 428 4.10 47.06 -41.33
N GLN A 429 4.46 48.30 -41.03
CA GLN A 429 5.75 48.61 -40.40
C GLN A 429 5.83 48.06 -38.96
N ILE A 430 4.68 47.87 -38.30
CA ILE A 430 4.57 47.21 -37.00
C ILE A 430 4.68 45.69 -37.23
N ARG A 431 5.85 45.13 -36.91
CA ARG A 431 6.21 43.74 -37.22
C ARG A 431 5.67 42.75 -36.18
N GLN A 432 5.62 41.48 -36.56
CA GLN A 432 5.29 40.38 -35.66
C GLN A 432 6.24 40.36 -34.45
N GLY A 433 5.68 40.21 -33.26
CA GLY A 433 6.43 40.20 -32.00
C GLY A 433 6.41 41.52 -31.23
N LYS A 434 5.98 42.62 -31.88
CA LYS A 434 5.74 43.92 -31.21
C LYS A 434 4.40 43.94 -30.47
N SER A 435 4.32 44.77 -29.42
CA SER A 435 3.12 44.94 -28.60
C SER A 435 1.86 45.31 -29.41
N LEU A 436 1.96 46.25 -30.35
CA LEU A 436 0.82 46.75 -31.15
C LEU A 436 0.52 45.91 -32.41
N TYR A 437 1.21 44.80 -32.64
CA TYR A 437 1.06 44.01 -33.86
C TYR A 437 -0.37 43.51 -34.10
N GLN A 438 -1.04 43.00 -33.05
CA GLN A 438 -2.40 42.45 -33.20
C GLN A 438 -3.43 43.53 -33.54
N GLU A 439 -3.28 44.72 -32.95
CA GLU A 439 -4.13 45.86 -33.28
C GLU A 439 -3.89 46.32 -34.71
N ALA A 440 -2.62 46.43 -35.12
CA ALA A 440 -2.25 46.76 -36.49
C ALA A 440 -2.83 45.75 -37.51
N GLN A 441 -2.74 44.44 -37.25
CA GLN A 441 -3.32 43.41 -38.12
C GLN A 441 -4.84 43.50 -38.22
N THR A 442 -5.51 43.83 -37.12
CA THR A 442 -6.96 44.04 -37.10
C THR A 442 -7.35 45.19 -38.03
N LYS A 443 -6.64 46.32 -37.94
CA LYS A 443 -6.85 47.48 -38.83
C LYS A 443 -6.55 47.15 -40.30
N ILE A 444 -5.43 46.47 -40.57
CA ILE A 444 -5.09 46.00 -41.92
C ILE A 444 -6.20 45.12 -42.50
N GLY A 445 -6.75 44.21 -41.71
CA GLY A 445 -7.85 43.35 -42.12
C GLY A 445 -9.09 44.15 -42.50
N GLN A 446 -9.41 45.22 -41.77
CA GLN A 446 -10.49 46.14 -42.09
C GLN A 446 -10.24 46.87 -43.41
N TRP A 447 -9.08 47.52 -43.56
CA TRP A 447 -8.76 48.29 -44.77
C TRP A 447 -8.68 47.42 -46.02
N ARG A 448 -8.19 46.18 -45.92
CA ARG A 448 -8.20 45.22 -47.05
C ARG A 448 -9.61 44.90 -47.53
N ARG A 449 -10.61 44.89 -46.64
CA ARG A 449 -12.02 44.71 -47.03
C ARG A 449 -12.52 45.95 -47.77
N GLU A 450 -12.17 47.15 -47.31
CA GLU A 450 -12.54 48.40 -47.97
C GLU A 450 -11.94 48.51 -49.39
N THR A 451 -10.64 48.23 -49.54
CA THR A 451 -9.99 48.20 -50.87
C THR A 451 -10.70 47.24 -51.83
N ARG A 452 -11.06 46.04 -51.35
CA ARG A 452 -11.78 45.04 -52.18
C ARG A 452 -13.19 45.53 -52.53
N ALA A 453 -13.89 46.16 -51.59
CA ALA A 453 -15.20 46.74 -51.82
C ALA A 453 -15.16 47.82 -52.91
N GLN A 454 -14.20 48.75 -52.83
CA GLN A 454 -14.02 49.79 -53.85
C GLN A 454 -13.70 49.20 -55.23
N ARG A 455 -12.81 48.21 -55.31
CA ARG A 455 -12.47 47.55 -56.57
C ARG A 455 -13.68 46.85 -57.20
N ASN A 456 -14.42 46.08 -56.40
CA ASN A 456 -15.62 45.39 -56.86
C ASN A 456 -16.70 46.38 -57.33
N LEU A 457 -16.86 47.51 -56.63
CA LEU A 457 -17.81 48.55 -57.03
C LEU A 457 -17.41 49.17 -58.37
N GLN A 458 -16.13 49.50 -58.56
CA GLN A 458 -15.61 50.04 -59.82
C GLN A 458 -15.78 49.05 -60.98
N GLU A 459 -15.44 47.78 -60.75
CA GLU A 459 -15.65 46.70 -61.72
C GLU A 459 -17.13 46.59 -62.11
N ALA A 460 -18.04 46.64 -61.13
CA ALA A 460 -19.47 46.61 -61.40
C ALA A 460 -19.94 47.80 -62.25
N TYR A 461 -19.42 49.02 -62.02
CA TYR A 461 -19.70 50.17 -62.88
C TYR A 461 -19.21 49.97 -64.31
N LEU A 462 -18.01 49.42 -64.51
CA LEU A 462 -17.48 49.12 -65.83
C LEU A 462 -18.31 48.07 -66.57
N ILE A 463 -18.72 47.00 -65.87
CA ILE A 463 -19.60 45.97 -66.43
C ILE A 463 -20.92 46.61 -66.86
N ALA A 464 -21.54 47.44 -66.01
CA ALA A 464 -22.83 48.06 -66.30
C ALA A 464 -22.81 49.05 -67.48
N ASP A 465 -21.65 49.56 -67.89
CA ASP A 465 -21.52 50.54 -68.98
C ASP A 465 -21.97 49.98 -70.34
N ALA A 466 -21.92 48.66 -70.52
CA ALA A 466 -22.44 48.00 -71.73
C ALA A 466 -23.96 48.17 -71.91
N ARG A 467 -24.71 48.55 -70.85
CA ARG A 467 -26.17 48.81 -70.86
C ARG A 467 -27.04 47.69 -71.45
N THR A 468 -26.51 46.47 -71.50
CA THR A 468 -27.28 45.28 -71.88
C THR A 468 -27.87 44.63 -70.62
N PRO A 469 -28.98 43.88 -70.75
CA PRO A 469 -29.55 43.18 -69.60
C PRO A 469 -28.56 42.25 -68.89
N GLN A 470 -27.75 41.50 -69.65
CA GLN A 470 -26.75 40.57 -69.11
C GLN A 470 -25.65 41.31 -68.33
N ALA A 471 -25.23 42.46 -68.84
CA ALA A 471 -24.25 43.31 -68.17
C ALA A 471 -24.81 43.90 -66.87
N LEU A 472 -26.04 44.41 -66.87
CA LEU A 472 -26.69 44.94 -65.66
C LEU A 472 -26.87 43.86 -64.58
N VAL A 473 -27.31 42.66 -64.95
CA VAL A 473 -27.43 41.53 -64.02
C VAL A 473 -26.08 41.13 -63.45
N SER A 474 -25.03 41.11 -64.28
CA SER A 474 -23.67 40.80 -63.84
C SER A 474 -23.13 41.86 -62.88
N ALA A 475 -23.29 43.15 -63.20
CA ALA A 475 -22.90 44.26 -62.33
C ALA A 475 -23.62 44.24 -60.98
N ILE A 476 -24.93 43.99 -60.98
CA ILE A 476 -25.72 43.77 -59.77
C ILE A 476 -25.15 42.62 -58.94
N SER A 477 -24.80 41.49 -59.56
CA SER A 477 -24.24 40.35 -58.84
C SER A 477 -22.91 40.66 -58.14
N VAL A 478 -22.09 41.55 -58.72
CA VAL A 478 -20.81 41.97 -58.15
C VAL A 478 -21.03 42.86 -56.92
N VAL A 479 -21.91 43.86 -57.01
CA VAL A 479 -22.17 44.77 -55.86
C VAL A 479 -22.90 44.08 -54.70
N ARG A 480 -23.72 43.06 -54.96
CA ARG A 480 -24.37 42.25 -53.92
C ARG A 480 -23.38 41.47 -53.05
N ARG A 481 -22.15 41.24 -53.52
CA ARG A 481 -21.09 40.57 -52.75
C ARG A 481 -20.32 41.52 -51.84
N ILE A 482 -20.57 42.83 -51.93
CA ILE A 482 -19.91 43.84 -51.10
C ILE A 482 -20.65 43.93 -49.75
N PRO A 483 -19.98 43.71 -48.61
CA PRO A 483 -20.63 43.78 -47.31
C PRO A 483 -21.18 45.19 -47.02
N SER A 484 -22.33 45.26 -46.36
CA SER A 484 -22.96 46.52 -45.94
C SER A 484 -22.16 47.29 -44.88
N SER A 485 -21.23 46.62 -44.20
CA SER A 485 -20.31 47.23 -43.22
C SER A 485 -19.19 48.05 -43.85
N THR A 486 -19.10 48.11 -45.18
CA THR A 486 -18.05 48.84 -45.91
C THR A 486 -18.45 50.28 -46.16
N ASP A 487 -17.46 51.15 -46.35
CA ASP A 487 -17.68 52.57 -46.65
C ASP A 487 -18.34 52.77 -48.03
N ALA A 488 -18.29 51.75 -48.90
CA ALA A 488 -18.91 51.74 -50.23
C ALA A 488 -20.42 51.40 -50.21
N SER A 489 -20.99 51.04 -49.06
CA SER A 489 -22.37 50.52 -48.94
C SER A 489 -23.44 51.46 -49.52
N SER A 490 -23.30 52.77 -49.32
CA SER A 490 -24.23 53.76 -49.88
C SER A 490 -24.19 53.79 -51.41
N GLN A 491 -22.99 53.81 -52.01
CA GLN A 491 -22.86 53.78 -53.47
C GLN A 491 -23.32 52.43 -54.05
N VAL A 492 -23.06 51.33 -53.35
CA VAL A 492 -23.57 49.99 -53.71
C VAL A 492 -25.09 50.00 -53.83
N GLN A 493 -25.80 50.54 -52.82
CA GLN A 493 -27.26 50.59 -52.85
C GLN A 493 -27.77 51.49 -53.98
N GLN A 494 -27.14 52.64 -54.21
CA GLN A 494 -27.49 53.54 -55.31
C GLN A 494 -27.30 52.87 -56.68
N ALA A 495 -26.15 52.21 -56.89
CA ALA A 495 -25.84 51.49 -58.12
C ALA A 495 -26.83 50.36 -58.37
N LEU A 496 -27.11 49.54 -57.34
CA LEU A 496 -28.06 48.45 -57.39
C LEU A 496 -29.46 48.94 -57.79
N ASN A 497 -29.96 49.99 -57.15
CA ASN A 497 -31.27 50.56 -57.47
C ASN A 497 -31.31 51.11 -58.91
N ARG A 498 -30.27 51.85 -59.32
CA ARG A 498 -30.18 52.41 -60.67
C ARG A 498 -30.21 51.33 -61.74
N TRP A 499 -29.40 50.30 -61.61
CA TRP A 499 -29.33 49.22 -62.60
C TRP A 499 -30.60 48.37 -62.60
N ALA A 500 -31.23 48.17 -61.44
CA ALA A 500 -32.51 47.50 -61.33
C ALA A 500 -33.63 48.25 -62.10
N TYR A 501 -33.69 49.59 -61.99
CA TYR A 501 -34.63 50.38 -62.80
C TYR A 501 -34.30 50.37 -64.29
N GLN A 502 -33.02 50.40 -64.67
CA GLN A 502 -32.63 50.29 -66.08
C GLN A 502 -33.04 48.94 -66.67
N LEU A 503 -32.85 47.86 -65.93
CA LEU A 503 -33.27 46.52 -66.33
C LEU A 503 -34.79 46.43 -66.50
N LEU A 504 -35.55 47.02 -65.57
CA LEU A 504 -37.01 47.13 -65.67
C LEU A 504 -37.45 47.98 -66.88
N SER A 505 -36.74 49.08 -67.17
CA SER A 505 -37.04 49.93 -68.32
C SER A 505 -36.78 49.20 -69.66
N ILE A 506 -35.71 48.41 -69.76
CA ILE A 506 -35.46 47.58 -70.95
C ILE A 506 -36.57 46.51 -71.10
N ALA A 507 -37.01 45.91 -70.00
CA ALA A 507 -38.13 44.97 -70.01
C ALA A 507 -39.43 45.65 -70.53
N GLN A 508 -39.71 46.88 -70.08
CA GLN A 508 -40.86 47.66 -70.56
C GLN A 508 -40.77 47.97 -72.06
N ASP A 509 -39.59 48.34 -72.57
CA ASP A 509 -39.39 48.58 -74.00
C ASP A 509 -39.64 47.31 -74.84
N GLN A 510 -39.22 46.13 -74.34
CA GLN A 510 -39.55 44.85 -75.00
C GLN A 510 -41.05 44.56 -74.99
N ALA A 511 -41.74 44.80 -73.88
CA ALA A 511 -43.19 44.63 -73.79
C ALA A 511 -43.93 45.54 -74.79
N ASN A 512 -43.48 46.79 -74.94
CA ASN A 512 -44.05 47.75 -75.90
C ASN A 512 -43.87 47.32 -77.36
N ARG A 513 -42.85 46.49 -77.66
CA ARG A 513 -42.61 45.88 -78.97
C ARG A 513 -43.35 44.54 -79.15
N ALA A 514 -44.33 44.25 -78.29
CA ALA A 514 -45.09 42.99 -78.23
C ALA A 514 -44.27 41.73 -77.89
N LEU A 515 -43.04 41.89 -77.38
CA LEU A 515 -42.18 40.81 -76.88
C LEU A 515 -42.44 40.57 -75.39
N LEU A 516 -43.67 40.17 -75.05
CA LEU A 516 -44.13 40.08 -73.66
C LEU A 516 -43.41 38.98 -72.85
N GLN A 517 -43.00 37.88 -73.50
CA GLN A 517 -42.31 36.78 -72.82
C GLN A 517 -40.87 37.17 -72.44
N GLU A 518 -40.16 37.85 -73.35
CA GLU A 518 -38.81 38.38 -73.12
C GLU A 518 -38.83 39.49 -72.05
N ALA A 519 -39.84 40.36 -72.08
CA ALA A 519 -40.06 41.38 -71.05
C ALA A 519 -40.25 40.77 -69.64
N ILE A 520 -41.07 39.74 -69.51
CA ILE A 520 -41.27 39.02 -68.23
C ILE A 520 -39.95 38.40 -67.75
N ASN A 521 -39.19 37.77 -68.66
CA ASN A 521 -37.92 37.14 -68.30
C ASN A 521 -36.90 38.18 -67.79
N LEU A 522 -36.83 39.37 -68.41
CA LEU A 522 -35.97 40.45 -67.95
C LEU A 522 -36.42 41.07 -66.63
N ALA A 523 -37.72 41.33 -66.45
CA ALA A 523 -38.22 41.90 -65.21
C ALA A 523 -38.05 40.95 -64.00
N ARG A 524 -38.06 39.63 -64.22
CA ARG A 524 -37.74 38.64 -63.16
C ARG A 524 -36.30 38.71 -62.67
N MET A 525 -35.39 39.28 -63.46
CA MET A 525 -33.99 39.45 -63.07
C MET A 525 -33.76 40.69 -62.19
N VAL A 526 -34.80 41.50 -61.94
CA VAL A 526 -34.75 42.64 -61.01
C VAL A 526 -34.60 42.12 -59.57
N PRO A 527 -33.56 42.53 -58.81
CA PRO A 527 -33.30 42.03 -57.46
C PRO A 527 -34.37 42.44 -56.44
N ALA A 528 -34.66 41.56 -55.48
CA ALA A 528 -35.67 41.79 -54.42
C ALA A 528 -35.29 42.93 -53.47
N GLU A 529 -34.00 43.12 -53.23
CA GLU A 529 -33.43 44.19 -52.42
C GLU A 529 -33.41 45.56 -53.12
N SER A 530 -33.79 45.62 -54.40
CA SER A 530 -33.86 46.88 -55.14
C SER A 530 -35.19 47.59 -54.92
N THR A 531 -35.19 48.92 -54.98
CA THR A 531 -36.44 49.71 -54.94
C THR A 531 -37.31 49.53 -56.20
N ALA A 532 -36.74 48.99 -57.29
CA ALA A 532 -37.46 48.71 -58.53
C ALA A 532 -38.26 47.39 -58.49
N TYR A 533 -38.04 46.55 -57.48
CA TYR A 533 -38.59 45.19 -57.43
C TYR A 533 -40.11 45.16 -57.47
N GLN A 534 -40.79 45.93 -56.63
CA GLN A 534 -42.25 45.95 -56.56
C GLN A 534 -42.87 46.40 -57.88
N SER A 535 -42.27 47.39 -58.54
CA SER A 535 -42.68 47.84 -59.87
C SER A 535 -42.46 46.75 -60.92
N ALA A 536 -41.37 45.98 -60.83
CA ALA A 536 -41.10 44.87 -61.74
C ALA A 536 -42.14 43.75 -61.62
N ILE A 537 -42.50 43.36 -60.39
CA ILE A 537 -43.53 42.34 -60.14
C ILE A 537 -44.89 42.79 -60.70
N ALA A 538 -45.30 44.04 -60.45
CA ALA A 538 -46.56 44.56 -60.97
C ALA A 538 -46.62 44.53 -62.52
N GLN A 539 -45.52 44.89 -63.19
CA GLN A 539 -45.42 44.84 -64.66
C GLN A 539 -45.49 43.40 -65.19
N ILE A 540 -44.79 42.45 -64.53
CA ILE A 540 -44.84 41.02 -64.88
C ILE A 540 -46.28 40.51 -64.84
N ASP A 541 -47.06 40.87 -63.82
CA ASP A 541 -48.44 40.40 -63.67
C ASP A 541 -49.37 40.97 -64.74
N ILE A 542 -49.17 42.23 -65.15
CA ILE A 542 -49.89 42.84 -66.27
C ILE A 542 -49.58 42.11 -67.57
N TRP A 543 -48.29 41.92 -67.89
CA TRP A 543 -47.87 41.28 -69.15
C TRP A 543 -48.32 39.82 -69.24
N LYS A 544 -48.35 39.08 -68.12
CA LYS A 544 -48.91 37.72 -68.07
C LYS A 544 -50.39 37.65 -68.42
N LYS A 545 -51.17 38.65 -68.02
CA LYS A 545 -52.61 38.72 -68.35
C LYS A 545 -52.84 39.03 -69.83
N LEU A 546 -52.01 39.88 -70.42
CA LEU A 546 -52.07 40.25 -71.85
C LEU A 546 -51.69 39.09 -72.79
N LEU A 547 -50.94 38.10 -72.31
CA LEU A 547 -50.58 36.88 -73.05
C LEU A 547 -51.72 35.83 -73.12
N GLN A 548 -52.91 36.09 -72.53
CA GLN A 548 -54.05 35.16 -72.55
C GLN A 548 -55.05 35.52 -73.67
N PRO A 549 -55.55 34.56 -74.50
CA PRO A 549 -56.43 34.87 -75.65
C PRO A 549 -57.88 35.21 -75.27
N ALA A 550 -58.51 36.13 -76.02
CA ALA A 550 -59.91 36.53 -75.85
C ALA A 550 -60.89 35.54 -76.52
N VAL A 551 -61.97 35.14 -75.83
CA VAL A 551 -63.01 34.22 -76.35
C VAL A 551 -64.20 35.02 -76.90
N THR A 552 -64.54 34.84 -78.20
CA THR A 552 -65.75 35.38 -78.86
C THR A 552 -66.69 34.26 -79.34
N GLN A 553 -67.98 34.39 -79.04
CA GLN A 553 -69.11 33.55 -79.50
C GLN A 553 -69.51 33.80 -80.97
N PRO A 554 -70.11 32.81 -81.66
CA PRO A 554 -71.10 33.05 -82.73
C PRO A 554 -72.47 32.34 -82.54
N LEU A 555 -73.53 32.99 -83.07
CA LEU A 555 -74.96 32.60 -83.20
C LEU A 555 -75.22 31.71 -84.46
N PRO A 556 -76.43 31.12 -84.67
CA PRO A 556 -76.63 29.70 -84.95
C PRO A 556 -77.09 29.37 -86.40
N GLN A 557 -77.01 28.08 -86.78
CA GLN A 557 -78.08 27.38 -87.54
C GLN A 557 -77.86 25.85 -87.60
N SER A 558 -78.93 25.10 -87.26
CA SER A 558 -79.45 23.84 -87.85
C SER A 558 -78.47 22.85 -88.52
N SER A 559 -78.48 21.53 -88.33
CA SER A 559 -79.46 20.58 -87.79
C SER A 559 -78.81 19.19 -87.74
N GLN A 560 -79.26 18.37 -86.77
CA GLN A 560 -79.25 16.88 -86.76
C GLN A 560 -77.87 16.20 -86.76
N SER A 561 -77.54 15.24 -85.89
CA SER A 561 -78.33 14.29 -85.13
C SER A 561 -77.46 13.65 -84.03
N ASN A 562 -78.07 13.40 -82.87
CA ASN A 562 -77.60 12.51 -81.79
C ASN A 562 -77.69 11.03 -82.26
N PRO A 563 -77.18 9.99 -81.56
CA PRO A 563 -76.93 9.96 -80.12
C PRO A 563 -75.71 9.19 -79.54
N LEU A 564 -75.29 9.68 -78.37
CA LEU A 564 -75.10 8.97 -77.08
C LEU A 564 -73.88 8.10 -76.76
N VAL A 565 -73.64 8.10 -75.44
CA VAL A 565 -72.98 7.14 -74.53
C VAL A 565 -71.60 7.62 -74.05
N GLU A 566 -71.55 8.30 -72.89
CA GLU A 566 -71.22 7.77 -71.54
C GLU A 566 -69.76 7.28 -71.44
N THR A 567 -68.95 7.50 -70.41
CA THR A 567 -69.07 7.96 -69.03
C THR A 567 -67.62 8.05 -68.47
N ASN A 568 -67.48 8.64 -67.27
CA ASN A 568 -66.55 8.17 -66.22
C ASN A 568 -65.04 8.45 -66.38
N TYR A 569 -64.24 8.66 -65.33
CA TYR A 569 -64.39 8.94 -63.88
C TYR A 569 -62.95 8.93 -63.35
N ASN A 570 -62.63 9.77 -62.35
CA ASN A 570 -61.59 9.56 -61.33
C ASN A 570 -60.12 9.36 -61.80
N ASN A 571 -59.07 9.59 -61.03
CA ASN A 571 -58.79 9.28 -59.62
C ASN A 571 -57.52 10.07 -59.25
N TYR A 572 -57.50 10.85 -58.16
CA TYR A 572 -56.98 10.49 -56.82
C TYR A 572 -55.47 10.34 -56.63
N GLY A 573 -55.04 10.88 -55.47
CA GLY A 573 -53.87 10.47 -54.69
C GLY A 573 -52.74 11.50 -54.76
N GLY A 574 -52.31 12.18 -53.70
CA GLY A 574 -52.46 11.93 -52.26
C GLY A 574 -51.08 12.08 -51.60
N PHE A 575 -50.92 13.19 -50.85
CA PHE A 575 -50.04 13.44 -49.68
C PHE A 575 -48.86 12.49 -49.39
N ASN A 576 -47.67 13.03 -49.07
CA ASN A 576 -47.32 13.42 -47.70
C ASN A 576 -45.90 14.02 -47.50
N GLN A 577 -45.78 14.77 -46.39
CA GLN A 577 -44.61 15.11 -45.55
C GLN A 577 -43.65 16.24 -45.96
N GLN A 578 -43.71 17.31 -45.16
CA GLN A 578 -42.67 18.33 -44.95
C GLN A 578 -42.20 18.28 -43.49
N ASN A 579 -40.89 18.45 -43.32
CA ASN A 579 -40.24 19.06 -42.16
C ASN A 579 -40.20 20.58 -42.37
#